data_AF-A0A7Y2X5B2-F1
#
_entry.id   AF-A0A7Y2X5B2-F1
#
_cell.length_a   1.000
_cell.length_b   1.000
_cell.length_c   1.000
_cell.angle_alpha   90.00
_cell.angle_beta   90.00
_cell.angle_gamma   90.00
#
_symmetry.space_group_name_H-M   'P 1'
#
loop_
_entity.id
_entity.type
_entity.pdbx_description
1 polymer ?
#
loop_
_entity_poly.entity_id
_entity_poly.type
_entity_poly.pdbx_seq_one_letter_code
_entity_poly.pdbx_strand_id
1 'polypeptide(L)'
;LSVGFNCALGASQLTPYLHVLANKSLHAVSAHPNAGLPNAFGGYDQTPEEMAEQIKEYLEKGLVNIVGGCCGSTPEHIRAIVELVKDYKPRSLYVNR
;
A
#
# COMPACT_ATOMS: atom_id res chain seq x y z
N LEU A 1 6.50 15.96 4.02
CA LEU A 1 5.62 16.00 2.82
C LEU A 1 5.61 14.60 2.19
N SER A 2 4.46 14.14 1.73
CA SER A 2 4.31 12.85 1.04
C SER A 2 3.54 13.00 -0.27
N VAL A 3 3.77 12.08 -1.19
CA VAL A 3 3.03 11.91 -2.44
C VAL A 3 2.65 10.44 -2.55
N GLY A 4 1.48 10.12 -3.11
CA GLY A 4 1.03 8.75 -3.10
C GLY A 4 -0.28 8.50 -3.83
N PHE A 5 -0.76 7.28 -3.66
CA PHE A 5 -2.00 6.80 -4.26
C PHE A 5 -3.00 6.37 -3.19
N ASN A 6 -4.27 6.58 -3.47
CA ASN A 6 -5.38 6.00 -2.73
C ASN A 6 -6.50 5.60 -3.72
N CYS A 7 -7.28 4.59 -3.37
CA CYS A 7 -8.41 4.10 -4.16
C CYS A 7 -7.99 3.54 -5.54
N ALA A 8 -8.98 3.42 -6.45
CA ALA A 8 -8.96 2.90 -7.82
C ALA A 8 -8.49 1.44 -7.98
N LEU A 9 -7.49 1.01 -7.23
CA LEU A 9 -6.77 -0.24 -7.40
C LEU A 9 -6.60 -0.96 -6.06
N GLY A 10 -6.54 -2.30 -6.14
CA GLY A 10 -6.09 -3.15 -5.05
C GLY A 10 -4.58 -3.10 -4.86
N ALA A 11 -4.09 -3.83 -3.85
CA ALA A 11 -2.71 -3.71 -3.44
C ALA A 11 -1.72 -4.17 -4.53
N SER A 12 -1.90 -5.37 -5.09
CA SER A 12 -1.00 -5.88 -6.14
C SER A 12 -0.96 -4.99 -7.39
N GLN A 13 -2.09 -4.37 -7.77
CA GLN A 13 -2.14 -3.51 -8.96
C GLN A 13 -1.42 -2.17 -8.76
N LEU A 14 -1.27 -1.68 -7.53
CA LEU A 14 -0.55 -0.43 -7.25
C LEU A 14 0.97 -0.57 -7.33
N THR A 15 1.53 -1.77 -7.15
CA THR A 15 2.99 -2.01 -7.11
C THR A 15 3.77 -1.32 -8.24
N PRO A 16 3.45 -1.48 -9.54
CA PRO A 16 4.21 -0.84 -10.62
C PRO A 16 4.23 0.69 -10.54
N TYR A 17 3.16 1.32 -10.07
CA TYR A 17 3.09 2.77 -9.91
C TYR A 17 3.90 3.25 -8.70
N LEU A 18 3.91 2.48 -7.62
CA LEU A 18 4.73 2.75 -6.44
C LEU A 18 6.23 2.66 -6.77
N HIS A 19 6.66 1.73 -7.64
CA HIS A 19 8.03 1.70 -8.16
C HIS A 19 8.42 3.01 -8.84
N VAL A 20 7.57 3.51 -9.73
CA VAL A 20 7.85 4.77 -10.44
C VAL A 20 7.94 5.94 -9.46
N LEU A 21 7.00 6.01 -8.51
CA LEU A 21 6.94 7.10 -7.55
C LEU A 21 8.11 7.07 -6.56
N ALA A 22 8.45 5.88 -6.04
CA ALA A 22 9.60 5.69 -5.15
C ALA A 22 10.92 6.07 -5.83
N ASN A 23 11.10 5.76 -7.10
CA ASN A 23 12.34 6.11 -7.81
C ASN A 23 12.45 7.60 -8.16
N LYS A 24 11.32 8.31 -8.31
CA LYS A 24 11.31 9.71 -8.77
C LYS A 24 11.08 10.74 -7.66
N SER A 25 10.58 10.33 -6.50
CA SER A 25 10.21 11.23 -5.41
C SER A 25 11.34 11.39 -4.39
N LEU A 26 11.67 12.66 -4.09
CA LEU A 26 12.47 13.06 -2.92
C LEU A 26 11.64 13.08 -1.62
N HIS A 27 10.32 12.96 -1.74
CA HIS A 27 9.38 12.98 -0.62
C HIS A 27 8.95 11.56 -0.24
N ALA A 28 8.35 11.43 0.95
CA ALA A 28 7.77 10.18 1.42
C ALA A 28 6.70 9.66 0.45
N VAL A 29 6.61 8.35 0.29
CA VAL A 29 5.60 7.70 -0.55
C VAL A 29 4.48 7.13 0.32
N SER A 30 3.23 7.40 -0.02
CA SER A 30 2.07 6.82 0.67
C SER A 30 1.21 5.93 -0.24
N ALA A 31 0.69 4.82 0.29
CA ALA A 31 -0.21 3.93 -0.44
C ALA A 31 -1.42 3.54 0.42
N HIS A 32 -2.62 3.73 -0.12
CA HIS A 32 -3.89 3.34 0.50
C HIS A 32 -4.74 2.56 -0.52
N PRO A 33 -4.39 1.30 -0.83
CA PRO A 33 -5.16 0.49 -1.76
C PRO A 33 -6.58 0.21 -1.26
N ASN A 34 -7.46 -0.13 -2.18
CA ASN A 34 -8.73 -0.76 -1.84
C ASN A 34 -8.50 -2.21 -1.32
N ALA A 35 -9.49 -2.77 -0.63
CA ALA A 35 -9.54 -4.21 -0.33
C ALA A 35 -9.90 -5.00 -1.59
N GLY A 36 -8.98 -5.00 -2.56
CA GLY A 36 -9.17 -5.58 -3.88
C GLY A 36 -9.87 -4.62 -4.86
N LEU A 37 -10.15 -5.12 -6.06
CA LEU A 37 -11.02 -4.40 -7.01
C LEU A 37 -12.49 -4.58 -6.60
N PRO A 38 -13.36 -3.59 -6.86
CA PRO A 38 -14.77 -3.75 -6.58
C PRO A 38 -15.35 -4.92 -7.40
N ASN A 39 -16.18 -5.75 -6.77
CA ASN A 39 -16.90 -6.81 -7.44
C ASN A 39 -18.09 -6.26 -8.25
N ALA A 40 -18.82 -7.14 -8.94
CA ALA A 40 -19.94 -6.75 -9.80
C ALA A 40 -21.10 -6.05 -9.05
N PHE A 41 -21.14 -6.14 -7.72
CA PHE A 41 -22.14 -5.50 -6.85
C PHE A 41 -21.60 -4.24 -6.17
N GLY A 42 -20.37 -3.80 -6.50
CA GLY A 42 -19.71 -2.65 -5.89
C GLY A 42 -19.13 -2.92 -4.49
N GLY A 43 -19.13 -4.18 -4.05
CA GLY A 43 -18.51 -4.63 -2.79
C GLY A 43 -17.03 -4.97 -2.95
N TYR A 44 -16.38 -5.28 -1.82
CA TYR A 44 -14.97 -5.65 -1.74
C TYR A 44 -14.85 -6.96 -0.97
N ASP A 45 -14.33 -7.99 -1.62
CA ASP A 45 -14.31 -9.37 -1.09
C ASP A 45 -12.95 -9.78 -0.51
N GLN A 46 -11.91 -8.97 -0.73
CA GLN A 46 -10.56 -9.28 -0.24
C GLN A 46 -10.52 -9.27 1.28
N THR A 47 -9.90 -10.28 1.87
CA THR A 47 -9.77 -10.39 3.32
C THR A 47 -8.63 -9.51 3.87
N PRO A 48 -8.61 -9.22 5.18
CA PRO A 48 -7.48 -8.55 5.84
C PRO A 48 -6.14 -9.22 5.56
N GLU A 49 -6.08 -10.55 5.62
CA GLU A 49 -4.86 -11.34 5.43
C GLU A 49 -4.37 -11.27 3.97
N GLU A 50 -5.29 -11.37 3.01
CA GLU A 50 -4.97 -11.26 1.58
C GLU A 50 -4.45 -9.86 1.23
N MET A 51 -5.11 -8.81 1.74
CA MET A 51 -4.68 -7.43 1.51
C MET A 51 -3.30 -7.18 2.12
N ALA A 52 -3.06 -7.68 3.34
CA ALA A 52 -1.75 -7.56 4.01
C ALA A 52 -0.66 -8.31 3.25
N GLU A 53 -0.90 -9.55 2.82
CA GLU A 53 0.10 -10.32 2.05
C GLU A 53 0.46 -9.62 0.73
N GLN A 54 -0.49 -8.97 0.06
CA GLN A 54 -0.18 -8.18 -1.13
C GLN A 54 0.58 -6.89 -0.80
N ILE A 55 0.30 -6.22 0.33
CA ILE A 55 1.03 -5.03 0.79
C ILE A 55 2.48 -5.35 1.16
N LYS A 56 2.77 -6.58 1.60
CA LYS A 56 4.12 -7.03 1.96
C LYS A 56 5.14 -6.77 0.84
N GLU A 57 4.73 -6.90 -0.41
CA GLU A 57 5.57 -6.59 -1.57
C GLU A 57 6.07 -5.13 -1.56
N TYR A 58 5.26 -4.18 -1.07
CA TYR A 58 5.67 -2.77 -0.96
C TYR A 58 6.80 -2.60 0.05
N LEU A 59 6.73 -3.35 1.15
CA LEU A 59 7.63 -3.27 2.28
C LEU A 59 8.96 -3.94 1.97
N GLU A 60 8.91 -5.16 1.41
CA GLU A 60 10.11 -5.89 0.97
C GLU A 60 10.91 -5.12 -0.08
N LYS A 61 10.22 -4.40 -0.97
CA LYS A 61 10.84 -3.57 -2.01
C LYS A 61 11.16 -2.14 -1.53
N GLY A 62 10.83 -1.79 -0.29
CA GLY A 62 11.09 -0.46 0.27
C GLY A 62 10.45 0.67 -0.53
N LEU A 63 9.21 0.49 -0.99
CA LEU A 63 8.53 1.44 -1.89
C LEU A 63 7.78 2.54 -1.15
N VAL A 64 7.42 2.32 0.11
CA VAL A 64 6.48 3.17 0.85
C VAL A 64 7.04 3.63 2.20
N ASN A 65 6.52 4.75 2.67
CA ASN A 65 6.75 5.31 4.00
C ASN A 65 5.49 5.28 4.87
N ILE A 66 4.33 5.36 4.23
CA ILE A 66 3.01 5.39 4.86
C ILE A 66 2.13 4.40 4.12
N VAL A 67 1.46 3.52 4.84
CA VAL A 67 0.54 2.53 4.28
C VAL A 67 -0.75 2.52 5.10
N GLY A 68 -1.87 2.38 4.41
CA GLY A 68 -3.19 2.23 5.02
C GLY A 68 -4.17 1.57 4.05
N GLY A 69 -5.46 1.83 4.23
CA GLY A 69 -6.52 1.29 3.39
C GLY A 69 -7.45 2.38 2.86
N CYS A 70 -8.17 2.08 1.78
CA CYS A 70 -9.19 2.94 1.18
C CYS A 70 -10.55 2.22 1.13
N CYS A 71 -11.18 2.09 -0.03
CA CYS A 71 -12.51 1.50 -0.12
C CYS A 71 -12.47 -0.01 0.17
N GLY A 72 -13.45 -0.49 0.94
CA GLY A 72 -13.53 -1.89 1.38
C GLY A 72 -12.65 -2.22 2.60
N SER A 73 -11.65 -1.40 2.93
CA SER A 73 -10.83 -1.62 4.11
C SER A 73 -11.62 -1.38 5.41
N THR A 74 -11.40 -2.24 6.40
CA THR A 74 -12.04 -2.20 7.72
C THR A 74 -10.98 -2.08 8.83
N PRO A 75 -11.37 -1.89 10.11
CA PRO A 75 -10.42 -1.94 11.22
C PRO A 75 -9.58 -3.23 11.27
N GLU A 76 -10.13 -4.37 10.85
CA GLU A 76 -9.43 -5.65 10.76
C GLU A 76 -8.32 -5.61 9.70
N HIS A 77 -8.60 -5.01 8.54
CA HIS A 77 -7.59 -4.78 7.50
C HIS A 77 -6.45 -3.90 8.03
N ILE A 78 -6.79 -2.80 8.71
CA ILE A 78 -5.77 -1.92 9.29
C ILE A 78 -4.95 -2.66 10.35
N ARG A 79 -5.57 -3.53 11.16
CA ARG A 79 -4.85 -4.35 12.14
C ARG A 79 -3.86 -5.31 11.46
N ALA A 80 -4.28 -6.02 10.42
CA ALA A 80 -3.40 -6.92 9.67
C ALA A 80 -2.21 -6.15 9.05
N ILE A 81 -2.48 -4.98 8.49
CA ILE A 81 -1.44 -4.07 7.97
C ILE A 81 -0.49 -3.63 9.10
N VAL A 82 -1.01 -3.23 10.26
CA VAL A 82 -0.20 -2.79 11.41
C VAL A 82 0.70 -3.91 11.93
N GLU A 83 0.19 -5.15 12.05
CA GLU A 83 1.02 -6.28 12.45
C GLU A 83 2.14 -6.54 11.44
N LEU A 84 1.83 -6.51 10.14
CA LEU A 84 2.82 -6.69 9.08
C LEU A 84 3.93 -5.62 9.10
N VAL A 85 3.59 -4.33 9.20
CA VAL A 85 4.58 -3.25 9.03
C VAL A 85 5.58 -3.14 10.18
N LYS A 86 5.31 -3.74 11.35
CA LYS A 86 6.21 -3.68 12.54
C LYS A 86 7.61 -4.24 12.25
N ASP A 87 7.70 -5.21 11.34
CA ASP A 87 8.96 -5.89 11.01
C ASP A 87 9.76 -5.17 9.91
N TYR A 88 9.25 -4.05 9.37
CA TYR A 88 9.84 -3.35 8.23
C TYR A 88 10.21 -1.91 8.57
N LYS A 89 11.24 -1.41 7.90
CA LYS A 89 11.62 0.00 7.97
C LYS A 89 10.96 0.78 6.82
N PRO A 90 10.53 2.03 7.05
CA PRO A 90 10.09 2.91 5.98
C PRO A 90 11.16 3.09 4.90
N ARG A 91 10.73 3.31 3.66
CA ARG A 91 11.61 3.67 2.53
C ARG A 91 12.59 4.80 2.90
N SER A 92 13.86 4.65 2.52
CA SER A 92 14.86 5.72 2.65
C SER A 92 14.55 6.89 1.69
N LEU A 93 14.61 8.12 2.19
CA LEU A 93 14.40 9.33 1.39
C LEU A 93 15.68 9.84 0.70
N TYR A 94 16.82 9.19 0.94
CA TYR A 94 18.07 9.50 0.24
C TYR A 94 18.01 8.92 -1.17
N VAL A 95 17.70 9.77 -2.15
CA VAL A 95 17.77 9.42 -3.56
C VAL A 95 19.16 9.83 -4.05
N ASN A 96 20.09 8.88 -4.14
CA ASN A 96 21.33 9.10 -4.90
C ASN A 96 20.93 9.33 -6.36
N ARG A 97 21.10 10.56 -6.85
CA ARG A 97 20.94 10.90 -8.26
C ARG A 97 22.19 10.53 -9.04
#